data_AF-A0A1I7IZL1-F1
#
_entry.id   AF-A0A1I7IZL1-F1
#
_cell.length_a   1.000
_cell.length_b   1.000
_cell.length_c   1.000
_cell.angle_alpha   90.00
_cell.angle_beta   90.00
_cell.angle_gamma   90.00
#
_symmetry.space_group_name_H-M   'P 1'
#
loop_
_entity.id
_entity.type
_entity.pdbx_description
1 polymer ?
#
loop_
_entity_poly.entity_id
_entity_poly.type
_entity_poly.pdbx_seq_one_letter_code
_entity_poly.pdbx_strand_id
1 'polypeptide(L)'
;MIHKMKLQEKEFNNIKYNNKVIEVRLNDEKRKKIKKKDEIIFYKQPLLKETISVIVKDVYRTKKFYDIYSKYKSDKFGYPNKDTEDMLKIIYSIYSREQEAEEGVVAIQFEVKNQ
;
A
#
# COMPACT_ATOMS: atom_id res chain seq x y z
N MET A 1 15.13 -2.76 -8.62
CA MET A 1 14.29 -3.81 -9.24
C MET A 1 12.93 -3.22 -9.59
N ILE A 2 12.22 -3.73 -10.59
CA ILE A 2 10.86 -3.30 -10.94
C ILE A 2 9.85 -4.36 -10.47
N HIS A 3 8.87 -3.93 -9.67
CA HIS A 3 7.75 -4.76 -9.21
C HIS A 3 6.47 -4.32 -9.92
N LYS A 4 5.57 -5.27 -10.20
CA LYS A 4 4.28 -5.00 -10.83
C LYS A 4 3.14 -5.37 -9.89
N MET A 5 2.22 -4.45 -9.65
CA MET A 5 1.09 -4.67 -8.74
C MET A 5 -0.21 -4.17 -9.34
N LYS A 6 -1.30 -4.84 -9.01
CA LYS A 6 -2.65 -4.40 -9.37
C LYS A 6 -3.27 -3.66 -8.18
N LEU A 7 -4.04 -2.63 -8.49
CA LEU A 7 -4.87 -1.89 -7.53
C LEU A 7 -6.31 -1.84 -8.04
N GLN A 8 -7.25 -1.92 -7.10
CA GLN A 8 -8.62 -1.52 -7.38
C GLN A 8 -8.67 -0.04 -7.76
N GLU A 9 -9.68 0.33 -8.55
CA GLU A 9 -9.83 1.70 -9.06
C GLU A 9 -9.75 2.76 -7.95
N LYS A 10 -10.42 2.54 -6.82
CA LYS A 10 -10.39 3.46 -5.67
C LYS A 10 -8.98 3.69 -5.15
N GLU A 11 -8.21 2.62 -4.93
CA GLU A 11 -6.85 2.71 -4.41
C GLU A 11 -5.88 3.35 -5.42
N PHE A 12 -6.08 3.08 -6.72
CA PHE A 12 -5.31 3.71 -7.78
C PHE A 12 -5.58 5.22 -7.84
N ASN A 13 -6.85 5.61 -7.81
CA ASN A 13 -7.26 7.01 -7.80
C ASN A 13 -6.78 7.75 -6.54
N ASN A 14 -6.67 7.05 -5.39
CA ASN A 14 -6.09 7.63 -4.18
C ASN A 14 -4.62 8.03 -4.36
N ILE A 15 -3.83 7.27 -5.12
CA ILE A 15 -2.45 7.64 -5.47
C ILE A 15 -2.46 8.86 -6.39
N LYS A 16 -3.35 8.87 -7.40
CA LYS A 16 -3.39 9.92 -8.42
C LYS A 16 -3.90 11.26 -7.90
N TYR A 17 -4.87 11.26 -6.99
CA TYR A 17 -5.62 12.47 -6.62
C TYR A 17 -5.60 12.79 -5.12
N ASN A 18 -5.40 11.79 -4.24
CA ASN A 18 -5.56 11.96 -2.78
C ASN A 18 -4.23 11.82 -2.02
N ASN A 19 -3.10 12.08 -2.68
CA ASN A 19 -1.76 12.06 -2.09
C ASN A 19 -1.45 10.79 -1.26
N LYS A 20 -1.96 9.63 -1.70
CA LYS A 20 -1.58 8.35 -1.11
C LYS A 20 -0.10 8.09 -1.40
N VAL A 21 0.70 8.04 -0.35
CA VAL A 21 2.16 7.86 -0.39
C VAL A 21 2.65 6.62 0.35
N ILE A 22 1.73 5.89 1.01
CA ILE A 22 2.00 4.61 1.66
C ILE A 22 0.98 3.57 1.17
N GLU A 23 1.49 2.46 0.63
CA GLU A 23 0.70 1.27 0.30
C GLU A 23 0.96 0.20 1.37
N VAL A 24 -0.10 -0.30 2.00
CA VAL A 24 -0.04 -1.34 3.04
C VAL A 24 -0.53 -2.66 2.48
N ARG A 25 0.23 -3.73 2.68
CA ARG A 25 -0.10 -5.09 2.23
C ARG A 25 0.41 -6.12 3.23
N LEU A 26 -0.08 -7.35 3.11
CA LEU A 26 0.60 -8.49 3.73
C LEU A 26 2.05 -8.58 3.23
N ASN A 27 2.96 -8.98 4.11
CA ASN A 27 4.36 -9.15 3.78
C ASN A 27 4.61 -10.53 3.14
N ASP A 28 3.87 -10.81 2.07
CA ASP A 28 3.96 -12.04 1.25
C ASP A 28 5.34 -12.20 0.59
N GLU A 29 5.63 -13.37 0.02
CA GLU A 29 6.92 -13.68 -0.63
C GLU A 29 7.32 -12.72 -1.76
N LYS A 30 6.35 -12.06 -2.41
CA LYS A 30 6.63 -11.05 -3.44
C LYS A 30 7.01 -9.72 -2.79
N ARG A 31 6.30 -9.31 -1.73
CA ARG A 31 6.48 -8.03 -1.03
C ARG A 31 7.72 -8.04 -0.12
N LYS A 32 8.12 -9.21 0.40
CA LYS A 32 9.39 -9.38 1.13
C LYS A 32 10.60 -8.89 0.33
N LYS A 33 10.55 -9.00 -1.00
CA LYS A 33 11.65 -8.64 -1.91
C LYS A 33 11.78 -7.14 -2.18
N ILE A 34 10.80 -6.33 -1.80
CA ILE A 34 10.77 -4.89 -2.08
C ILE A 34 11.74 -4.15 -1.16
N LYS A 35 12.59 -3.31 -1.77
CA LYS A 35 13.61 -2.52 -1.09
C LYS A 35 13.51 -1.05 -1.46
N LYS A 36 14.09 -0.20 -0.62
CA LYS A 36 14.30 1.22 -0.92
C LYS A 36 15.02 1.37 -2.27
N LYS A 37 14.62 2.38 -3.06
CA LYS A 37 15.03 2.64 -4.45
C LYS A 37 14.51 1.66 -5.50
N ASP A 38 13.73 0.64 -5.14
CA ASP A 38 12.98 -0.12 -6.15
C ASP A 38 11.91 0.74 -6.82
N GLU A 39 11.46 0.29 -7.98
CA GLU A 39 10.32 0.86 -8.70
C GLU A 39 9.13 -0.08 -8.59
N ILE A 40 7.93 0.49 -8.44
CA ILE A 40 6.68 -0.25 -8.50
C ILE A 40 5.82 0.37 -9.60
N ILE A 41 5.31 -0.47 -10.49
CA ILE A 41 4.30 -0.10 -11.48
C ILE A 41 2.95 -0.61 -10.98
N PHE A 42 2.07 0.31 -10.61
CA PHE A 42 0.69 0.03 -10.27
C PHE A 42 -0.16 0.01 -11.54
N TYR A 43 -1.03 -0.99 -11.68
CA TYR A 43 -1.99 -1.13 -12.78
C TYR A 43 -3.41 -0.99 -12.23
N LYS A 44 -4.23 -0.14 -12.86
CA LYS A 44 -5.63 0.06 -12.50
C LYS A 44 -6.48 -1.12 -12.97
N GLN A 45 -7.09 -1.85 -12.02
CA GLN A 45 -8.08 -2.88 -12.34
C GLN A 45 -9.42 -2.25 -12.78
N PRO A 46 -10.23 -2.99 -13.57
CA PRO A 46 -9.97 -4.34 -14.10
C PRO A 46 -9.20 -4.36 -15.42
N LEU A 47 -9.20 -3.26 -16.20
CA LEU A 47 -8.70 -3.24 -17.58
C LEU A 47 -7.17 -3.23 -17.69
N LEU A 48 -6.44 -2.84 -16.63
CA LEU A 48 -4.97 -2.78 -16.58
C LEU A 48 -4.32 -1.87 -17.66
N LYS A 49 -5.09 -0.93 -18.21
CA LYS A 49 -4.62 0.02 -19.24
C LYS A 49 -3.93 1.25 -18.66
N GLU A 50 -4.38 1.71 -17.50
CA GLU A 50 -3.78 2.85 -16.79
C GLU A 50 -2.73 2.36 -15.79
N THR A 51 -1.59 3.06 -15.75
CA THR A 51 -0.50 2.77 -14.82
C THR A 51 0.02 4.01 -14.10
N ILE A 52 0.59 3.79 -12.92
CA ILE A 52 1.38 4.78 -12.17
C ILE A 52 2.71 4.12 -11.78
N SER A 53 3.82 4.75 -12.16
CA SER A 53 5.15 4.36 -11.70
C SER A 53 5.54 5.15 -10.45
N VAL A 54 6.06 4.44 -9.45
CA VAL A 54 6.52 5.05 -8.20
C VAL A 54 7.91 4.56 -7.83
N ILE A 55 8.68 5.38 -7.11
CA ILE A 55 9.95 4.99 -6.50
C ILE A 55 9.75 4.75 -5.01
N VAL A 56 10.17 3.57 -4.54
CA VAL A 56 10.13 3.21 -3.12
C VAL A 56 11.13 4.06 -2.35
N LYS A 57 10.63 4.85 -1.40
CA LYS A 57 11.42 5.70 -0.51
C LYS A 57 11.81 5.00 0.77
N ASP A 58 10.91 4.17 1.29
CA ASP A 58 11.18 3.36 2.46
C ASP A 58 10.25 2.16 2.54
N VAL A 59 10.63 1.16 3.35
CA VAL A 59 9.80 -0.03 3.59
C VAL A 59 9.83 -0.38 5.07
N TYR A 60 8.65 -0.37 5.70
CA TYR A 60 8.48 -0.70 7.11
C TYR A 60 7.74 -2.04 7.24
N ARG A 61 8.21 -2.93 8.11
CA ARG A 61 7.61 -4.25 8.33
C ARG A 61 7.26 -4.43 9.79
N THR A 62 6.11 -5.05 10.04
CA THR A 62 5.62 -5.33 11.38
C THR A 62 4.76 -6.60 11.37
N LYS A 63 4.31 -7.04 12.54
CA LYS A 63 3.41 -8.19 12.68
C LYS A 63 1.94 -7.83 12.47
N LYS A 64 1.53 -6.58 12.72
CA LYS A 64 0.11 -6.18 12.74
C LYS A 64 -0.17 -4.92 11.92
N PHE A 65 -1.31 -4.89 11.26
CA PHE A 65 -1.81 -3.71 10.55
C PHE A 65 -1.97 -2.53 11.50
N TYR A 66 -2.40 -2.79 12.74
CA TYR A 66 -2.57 -1.78 13.78
C TYR A 66 -1.31 -0.93 13.99
N ASP A 67 -0.11 -1.54 13.99
CA ASP A 67 1.13 -0.81 14.25
C ASP A 67 1.47 0.18 13.12
N ILE A 68 0.98 -0.06 11.90
CA ILE A 68 1.15 0.86 10.77
C ILE A 68 0.11 1.98 10.84
N TYR A 69 -1.15 1.63 11.06
CA TYR A 69 -2.26 2.60 11.06
C TYR A 69 -2.31 3.47 12.31
N SER A 70 -1.67 3.07 13.41
CA SER A 70 -1.44 3.93 14.58
C SER A 70 -0.24 4.87 14.42
N LYS A 71 0.72 4.51 13.55
CA LYS A 71 1.97 5.26 13.33
C LYS A 71 1.83 6.41 12.34
N TYR A 72 1.00 6.27 11.31
CA TYR A 72 0.88 7.25 10.23
C TYR A 72 -0.52 7.85 10.15
N LYS A 73 -0.60 9.14 9.84
CA LYS A 73 -1.87 9.81 9.55
C LYS A 73 -2.57 9.18 8.35
N SER A 74 -3.90 9.11 8.42
CA SER A 74 -4.73 8.45 7.41
C SER A 74 -4.59 9.03 6.00
N ASP A 75 -4.29 10.33 5.90
CA ASP A 75 -3.99 11.04 4.66
C ASP A 75 -2.89 10.34 3.84
N LYS A 76 -1.88 9.77 4.51
CA LYS A 76 -0.79 9.07 3.81
C LYS A 76 -1.25 7.81 3.08
N PHE A 77 -2.40 7.26 3.47
CA PHE A 77 -3.04 6.11 2.83
C PHE A 77 -4.10 6.53 1.80
N GLY A 78 -4.30 7.83 1.56
CA GLY A 78 -5.32 8.37 0.66
C GLY A 78 -6.72 8.43 1.26
N TYR A 79 -6.82 8.43 2.59
CA TYR A 79 -8.08 8.38 3.33
C TYR A 79 -8.15 9.52 4.36
N PRO A 80 -8.34 10.77 3.91
CA PRO A 80 -8.45 11.88 4.85
C PRO A 80 -9.64 11.69 5.79
N ASN A 81 -9.48 12.11 7.04
CA ASN A 81 -10.51 12.04 8.09
C ASN A 81 -10.93 10.63 8.52
N LYS A 82 -10.09 9.60 8.32
CA LYS A 82 -10.29 8.26 8.89
C LYS A 82 -9.39 8.05 10.10
N ASP A 83 -9.91 7.38 11.11
CA ASP A 83 -9.09 6.94 12.24
C ASP A 83 -8.48 5.55 11.99
N THR A 84 -7.68 5.06 12.94
CA THR A 84 -7.05 3.75 12.87
C THR A 84 -8.07 2.61 12.76
N GLU A 85 -9.21 2.70 13.44
CA GLU A 85 -10.23 1.65 13.45
C GLU A 85 -10.94 1.55 12.10
N ASP A 86 -11.25 2.69 11.48
CA ASP A 86 -11.74 2.79 10.11
C ASP A 86 -10.79 2.14 9.11
N MET A 87 -9.48 2.41 9.24
CA MET A 87 -8.46 1.80 8.38
C MET A 87 -8.38 0.28 8.57
N LEU A 88 -8.52 -0.20 9.81
CA LEU A 88 -8.55 -1.63 10.10
C LEU A 88 -9.79 -2.32 9.52
N LYS A 89 -10.97 -1.70 9.60
CA LYS A 89 -12.19 -2.23 8.94
C LYS A 89 -12.01 -2.35 7.43
N ILE A 90 -11.37 -1.37 6.80
CA ILE A 90 -11.08 -1.41 5.36
C ILE A 90 -10.12 -2.56 5.05
N ILE A 91 -8.99 -2.68 5.75
CA ILE A 91 -7.99 -3.70 5.41
C ILE A 91 -8.49 -5.12 5.69
N TYR A 92 -9.27 -5.32 6.76
CA TYR A 92 -9.82 -6.63 7.10
C TYR A 92 -11.02 -7.04 6.24
N SER A 93 -11.53 -6.14 5.40
CA SER A 93 -12.45 -6.54 4.30
C SER A 93 -11.71 -7.18 3.12
N ILE A 94 -10.37 -7.09 3.09
CA ILE A 94 -9.51 -7.61 2.02
C ILE A 94 -8.70 -8.81 2.53
N TYR A 95 -8.19 -8.74 3.76
CA TYR A 95 -7.34 -9.76 4.37
C TYR A 95 -7.94 -10.30 5.66
N SER A 96 -7.76 -11.59 5.93
CA SER A 96 -8.14 -12.17 7.20
C SER A 96 -7.08 -11.91 8.28
N ARG A 97 -7.47 -12.08 9.55
CA ARG A 97 -6.53 -11.95 10.68
C ARG A 97 -5.51 -13.09 10.72
N GLU A 98 -5.88 -14.25 10.19
CA GLU A 98 -5.00 -15.41 10.04
C GLU A 98 -3.90 -15.10 9.03
N GLN A 99 -4.24 -14.53 7.87
CA GLN A 99 -3.25 -14.09 6.89
C GLN A 99 -2.27 -13.05 7.47
N GLU A 100 -2.79 -12.09 8.23
CA GLU A 100 -1.93 -11.13 8.96
C GLU A 100 -0.97 -11.85 9.92
N ALA A 101 -1.46 -12.85 10.67
CA ALA A 101 -0.64 -13.60 11.61
C ALA A 101 0.45 -14.45 10.93
N GLU A 102 0.14 -15.03 9.76
CA GLU A 102 1.06 -15.88 8.99
C GLU A 102 2.13 -15.07 8.25
N GLU A 103 1.73 -14.00 7.56
CA GLU A 103 2.64 -13.27 6.66
C GLU A 103 3.26 -12.02 7.31
N GLY A 104 2.61 -11.47 8.34
CA GLY A 104 2.89 -10.13 8.81
C GLY A 104 2.52 -9.06 7.78
N VAL A 105 2.98 -7.84 8.01
CA VAL A 105 2.54 -6.67 7.25
C VAL A 105 3.72 -5.82 6.78
N VAL A 106 3.58 -5.25 5.59
CA VAL A 106 4.52 -4.28 5.02
C VAL A 106 3.79 -2.97 4.69
N ALA A 107 4.41 -1.85 5.07
CA ALA A 107 4.10 -0.52 4.57
C ALA A 107 5.21 -0.09 3.60
N ILE A 108 4.82 0.21 2.36
CA ILE A 108 5.72 0.65 1.31
C ILE A 108 5.49 2.15 1.12
N GLN A 109 6.44 2.96 1.56
CA GLN A 109 6.41 4.40 1.31
C GLN A 109 7.05 4.68 -0.05
N PHE A 110 6.41 5.51 -0.85
CA PHE A 110 6.86 5.80 -2.21
C PHE A 110 6.63 7.27 -2.61
N GLU A 111 7.24 7.67 -3.71
CA GLU A 111 6.87 8.89 -4.44
C GLU A 111 6.44 8.53 -5.86
N VAL A 112 5.44 9.24 -6.39
CA VAL A 112 5.05 9.12 -7.80
C VAL A 112 6.16 9.70 -8.66
N LYS A 113 6.59 8.96 -9.69
CA LYS A 113 7.45 9.54 -10.72
C LYS A 113 6.62 10.56 -11.49
N ASN A 114 6.93 11.84 -11.31
CA ASN A 114 6.43 12.86 -12.21
C ASN A 114 6.99 12.56 -13.60
N GLN A 115 6.10 12.39 -14.58
CA GLN A 115 6.46 12.31 -16.00
C GLN A 115 6.72 13.70 -16.54
#